data_AF-A0A9P2ZRD7-F1
#
_entry.id   AF-A0A9P2ZRD7-F1
#
_cell.length_a   1.000
_cell.length_b   1.000
_cell.length_c   1.000
_cell.angle_alpha   90.00
_cell.angle_beta   90.00
_cell.angle_gamma   90.00
#
_symmetry.space_group_name_H-M   'P 1'
#
loop_
_entity.id
_entity.type
_entity.pdbx_description
1 polymer ?
#
loop_
_entity_poly.entity_id
_entity_poly.type
_entity_poly.pdbx_seq_one_letter_code
_entity_poly.pdbx_strand_id
1 'polypeptide(L)'
;MNPFAAWTPGPGPLYTALTTTWETLALPDPPKQLVNWIEGESPLSTQKAVVAAIGTYLLVVFGGREMMRSRSPFKLTFLFQIHNLILTSGSLVLLLLMLEEIVPLYFKHGFYWSICHPAAFTPRLISFYMVNYYIKYVELIDTVFLVLKKKPLQFLHVFHHAATAVLCYTQLEGETSVQWVVITLNLTVHVIMYYYYYATAGGAKIWWKKYLTTLQITQFVIDLFIVYFASTCLFSHPYNHFAYKYTPLPVVDDCTGSEGAALFGCGLLTSYLFLFIAFYRATYKKTGNKAKAASVGTGLNGHAQAVKRGSEKSKVG
;
A
#
# COMPACT_ATOMS: atom_id res chain seq x y z
N MET A 1 13.90 25.28 -27.85
CA MET A 1 14.00 24.55 -26.57
C MET A 1 13.89 23.08 -26.88
N ASN A 2 14.87 22.26 -26.52
CA ASN A 2 14.80 20.80 -26.73
C ASN A 2 13.70 20.25 -25.81
N PRO A 3 12.58 19.71 -26.33
CA PRO A 3 11.51 19.15 -25.49
C PRO A 3 11.96 17.89 -24.71
N PHE A 4 13.11 17.33 -25.06
CA PHE A 4 13.73 16.16 -24.41
C PHE A 4 14.84 16.52 -23.40
N ALA A 5 15.09 17.81 -23.13
CA ALA A 5 15.96 18.18 -22.03
C ALA A 5 15.32 17.74 -20.70
N ALA A 6 16.08 17.06 -19.84
CA ALA A 6 15.63 16.62 -18.53
C ALA A 6 15.12 17.83 -17.73
N TRP A 7 13.80 17.95 -17.64
CA TRP A 7 13.15 18.99 -16.86
C TRP A 7 12.65 18.38 -15.57
N THR A 8 13.20 18.86 -14.46
CA THR A 8 12.65 18.60 -13.14
C THR A 8 11.76 19.78 -12.75
N PRO A 9 10.56 19.54 -12.19
CA PRO A 9 9.73 20.60 -11.63
C PRO A 9 10.52 21.47 -10.65
N GLY A 10 10.08 22.70 -10.40
CA GLY A 10 10.52 23.44 -9.20
C GLY A 10 10.00 22.76 -7.93
N PRO A 11 10.57 23.03 -6.75
CA PRO A 11 10.01 22.56 -5.49
C PRO A 11 8.57 23.09 -5.32
N GLY A 12 7.65 22.21 -4.90
CA GLY A 12 6.28 22.59 -4.60
C GLY A 12 6.14 23.38 -3.28
N PRO A 13 4.96 23.92 -2.97
CA PRO A 13 4.74 24.74 -1.78
C PRO A 13 4.96 23.98 -0.48
N LEU A 14 4.53 22.72 -0.37
CA LEU A 14 4.75 21.91 0.83
C LEU A 14 6.22 21.57 1.00
N TYR A 15 6.90 21.15 -0.07
CA TYR A 15 8.35 20.92 -0.03
C TYR A 15 9.11 22.17 0.40
N THR A 16 8.75 23.33 -0.15
CA THR A 16 9.35 24.62 0.19
C THR A 16 9.10 24.97 1.65
N ALA A 17 7.87 24.81 2.15
CA ALA A 17 7.55 25.07 3.55
C ALA A 17 8.35 24.17 4.51
N LEU A 18 8.50 22.89 4.19
CA LEU A 18 9.27 21.94 5.01
C LEU A 18 10.76 22.30 5.01
N THR A 19 11.34 22.59 3.85
CA THR A 19 12.76 22.94 3.73
C THR A 19 13.07 24.28 4.38
N THR A 20 12.25 25.31 4.17
CA THR A 20 12.38 26.60 4.87
C THR A 20 12.25 26.44 6.39
N THR A 21 11.33 25.61 6.87
CA THR A 21 11.20 25.33 8.30
C THR A 21 12.45 24.63 8.84
N TRP A 22 12.98 23.65 8.09
CA TRP A 22 14.20 22.93 8.44
C TRP A 22 15.40 23.87 8.58
N GLU A 23 15.58 24.76 7.61
CA GLU A 23 16.61 25.79 7.61
C GLU A 23 16.42 26.79 8.76
N THR A 24 15.18 27.23 9.00
CA THR A 24 14.84 28.17 10.10
C THR A 24 15.15 27.57 11.48
N LEU A 25 14.98 26.26 11.62
CA LEU A 25 15.32 25.53 12.85
C LEU A 25 16.82 25.19 12.95
N ALA A 26 17.64 25.60 11.98
CA ALA A 26 19.07 25.31 11.89
C ALA A 26 19.40 23.82 12.06
N LEU A 27 18.55 22.96 11.51
CA LEU A 27 18.74 21.51 11.57
C LEU A 27 19.86 21.09 10.60
N PRO A 28 20.70 20.11 10.98
CA PRO A 28 21.80 19.66 10.13
C PRO A 28 21.27 18.99 8.87
N ASP A 29 21.95 19.19 7.74
CA ASP A 29 21.60 18.50 6.50
C ASP A 29 21.69 16.98 6.67
N PRO A 30 20.71 16.23 6.15
CA PRO A 30 20.77 14.78 6.21
C PRO A 30 21.98 14.26 5.40
N PRO A 31 22.67 13.20 5.87
CA PRO A 31 23.70 12.52 5.11
C PRO A 31 23.21 12.12 3.71
N LYS A 32 24.10 12.16 2.71
CA LYS A 32 23.76 11.88 1.30
C LYS A 32 23.06 10.53 1.12
N GLN A 33 23.41 9.54 1.93
CA GLN A 33 22.87 8.18 1.96
C GLN A 33 21.40 8.11 2.39
N LEU A 34 20.85 9.15 3.01
CA LEU A 34 19.45 9.23 3.43
C LEU A 34 18.56 9.94 2.41
N VAL A 35 19.16 10.72 1.51
CA VAL A 35 18.47 11.52 0.49
C VAL A 35 18.67 10.97 -0.93
N ASN A 36 19.76 10.25 -1.17
CA ASN A 36 20.02 9.54 -2.42
C ASN A 36 20.14 8.04 -2.12
N TRP A 37 19.59 7.23 -3.03
CA TRP A 37 19.70 5.80 -2.95
C TRP A 37 21.11 5.37 -3.37
N ILE A 38 21.88 4.82 -2.44
CA ILE A 38 23.24 4.36 -2.67
C ILE A 38 23.34 2.93 -2.12
N GLU A 39 23.44 1.95 -3.01
CA GLU A 39 23.57 0.54 -2.62
C GLU A 39 24.82 0.35 -1.73
N GLY A 40 24.63 -0.32 -0.58
CA GLY A 40 25.70 -0.58 0.38
C GLY A 40 25.93 0.53 1.40
N GLU A 41 25.49 1.76 1.14
CA GLU A 41 25.62 2.89 2.07
C GLU A 41 24.28 3.33 2.69
N SER A 42 23.21 3.35 1.90
CA SER A 42 21.88 3.68 2.40
C SER A 42 21.41 2.59 3.39
N PRO A 43 20.73 2.94 4.50
CA PRO A 43 20.19 1.96 5.42
C PRO A 43 19.32 0.91 4.72
N LEU A 44 19.54 -0.37 5.03
CA LEU A 44 18.81 -1.51 4.45
C LEU A 44 18.88 -1.60 2.91
N SER A 45 19.89 -0.99 2.27
CA SER A 45 20.07 -1.01 0.81
C SER A 45 20.72 -2.27 0.23
N THR A 46 20.99 -3.29 1.05
CA THR A 46 21.57 -4.55 0.55
C THR A 46 20.59 -5.69 0.74
N GLN A 47 20.58 -6.63 -0.21
CA GLN A 47 19.73 -7.82 -0.13
C GLN A 47 19.92 -8.58 1.18
N LYS A 48 21.16 -8.69 1.68
CA LYS A 48 21.47 -9.33 2.98
C LYS A 48 20.78 -8.60 4.14
N ALA A 49 20.84 -7.27 4.16
CA ALA A 49 20.21 -6.46 5.19
C ALA A 49 18.66 -6.59 5.14
N VAL A 50 18.08 -6.59 3.94
CA VAL A 50 16.63 -6.80 3.76
C VAL A 50 16.21 -8.17 4.26
N VAL A 51 16.90 -9.24 3.85
CA VAL A 51 16.61 -10.61 4.30
C VAL A 51 16.75 -10.73 5.82
N ALA A 52 17.79 -10.14 6.41
CA ALA A 52 17.97 -10.13 7.86
C ALA A 52 16.85 -9.37 8.58
N ALA A 53 16.40 -8.23 8.04
CA ALA A 53 15.30 -7.46 8.61
C ALA A 53 13.97 -8.23 8.57
N ILE A 54 13.64 -8.86 7.43
CA ILE A 54 12.43 -9.68 7.31
C ILE A 54 12.52 -10.93 8.19
N GLY A 55 13.67 -11.60 8.24
CA GLY A 55 13.90 -12.72 9.15
C GLY A 55 13.69 -12.33 10.60
N THR A 56 14.24 -11.18 11.02
CA THR A 56 14.05 -10.63 12.36
C THR A 56 12.57 -10.31 12.64
N TYR A 57 11.88 -9.69 11.68
CA TYR A 57 10.44 -9.42 11.80
C TYR A 57 9.64 -10.71 12.03
N LEU A 58 9.87 -11.76 11.23
CA LEU A 58 9.16 -13.03 11.37
C LEU A 58 9.48 -13.71 12.72
N LEU A 59 10.74 -13.67 13.16
CA LEU A 59 11.15 -14.17 14.47
C LEU A 59 10.44 -13.43 15.61
N VAL A 60 10.37 -12.10 15.55
CA VAL A 60 9.67 -11.29 16.55
C VAL A 60 8.16 -11.60 16.56
N VAL A 61 7.54 -11.73 15.39
CA VAL A 61 6.10 -11.98 15.28
C VAL A 61 5.73 -13.39 15.77
N PHE A 62 6.43 -14.43 15.32
CA PHE A 62 6.12 -15.81 15.70
C PHE A 62 6.63 -16.15 17.11
N GLY A 63 7.83 -15.70 17.47
CA GLY A 63 8.36 -15.84 18.83
C GLY A 63 7.52 -15.07 19.84
N GLY A 64 7.16 -13.82 19.53
CA GLY A 64 6.26 -13.01 20.35
C GLY A 64 4.88 -13.66 20.52
N ARG A 65 4.34 -14.30 19.47
CA ARG A 65 3.07 -15.03 19.56
C ARG A 65 3.16 -16.20 20.55
N GLU A 66 4.23 -16.98 20.55
CA GLU A 66 4.39 -18.09 21.50
C GLU A 66 4.62 -17.58 22.92
N MET A 67 5.45 -16.55 23.10
CA MET A 67 5.66 -15.91 24.40
C MET A 67 4.36 -15.35 25.00
N MET A 68 3.50 -14.80 24.15
CA MET A 68 2.20 -14.28 24.57
C MET A 68 1.19 -15.37 24.92
N ARG A 69 1.41 -16.64 24.54
CA ARG A 69 0.44 -17.73 24.77
C ARG A 69 0.04 -17.83 26.25
N SER A 70 1.01 -17.78 27.16
CA SER A 70 0.82 -17.85 28.62
C SER A 70 0.54 -16.50 29.31
N ARG A 71 0.55 -15.38 28.58
CA ARG A 71 0.40 -14.01 29.15
C ARG A 71 -0.99 -13.42 28.90
N SER A 72 -1.40 -12.41 29.66
CA SER A 72 -2.60 -11.65 29.35
C SER A 72 -2.34 -10.62 28.21
N PRO A 73 -3.36 -10.22 27.44
CA PRO A 73 -3.18 -9.22 26.39
C PRO A 73 -2.87 -7.83 26.97
N PHE A 74 -1.89 -7.14 26.38
CA PHE A 74 -1.49 -5.81 26.84
C PHE A 74 -2.48 -4.72 26.43
N LYS A 75 -2.69 -3.73 27.30
CA LYS A 75 -3.51 -2.54 27.04
C LYS A 75 -2.65 -1.42 26.44
N LEU A 76 -2.39 -1.49 25.14
CA LEU A 76 -1.53 -0.54 24.40
C LEU A 76 -2.33 0.46 23.56
N THR A 77 -3.54 0.85 23.97
CA THR A 77 -4.45 1.65 23.14
C THR A 77 -3.84 3.02 22.77
N PHE A 78 -3.27 3.73 23.74
CA PHE A 78 -2.67 5.04 23.50
C PHE A 78 -1.47 4.98 22.55
N LEU A 79 -0.54 4.03 22.77
CA LEU A 79 0.60 3.82 21.87
C LEU A 79 0.16 3.42 20.46
N PHE A 80 -0.86 2.56 20.37
CA PHE A 80 -1.45 2.18 19.09
C PHE A 80 -2.06 3.41 18.39
N GLN A 81 -2.75 4.31 19.12
CA GLN A 81 -3.29 5.54 18.52
C GLN A 81 -2.18 6.46 18.00
N ILE A 82 -1.13 6.73 18.79
CA ILE A 82 0.01 7.54 18.35
C ILE A 82 0.63 6.95 17.08
N HIS A 83 0.87 5.63 17.09
CA HIS A 83 1.43 4.93 15.94
C HIS A 83 0.59 5.10 14.67
N ASN A 84 -0.73 4.87 14.75
CA ASN A 84 -1.62 5.06 13.61
C ASN A 84 -1.73 6.53 13.19
N LEU A 85 -1.63 7.47 14.14
CA LEU A 85 -1.63 8.91 13.86
C LEU A 85 -0.36 9.32 13.10
N ILE A 86 0.81 8.81 13.51
CA ILE A 86 2.08 9.02 12.80
C ILE A 86 1.99 8.45 11.39
N LEU A 87 1.48 7.22 11.22
CA LEU A 87 1.39 6.59 9.91
C LEU A 87 0.39 7.29 8.98
N THR A 88 -0.77 7.75 9.47
CA THR A 88 -1.71 8.51 8.63
C THR A 88 -1.15 9.87 8.24
N SER A 89 -0.52 10.61 9.16
CA SER A 89 0.05 11.92 8.88
C SER A 89 1.28 11.80 7.96
N GLY A 90 2.18 10.86 8.24
CA GLY A 90 3.35 10.60 7.42
C GLY A 90 2.97 10.17 6.00
N SER A 91 1.97 9.29 5.85
CA SER A 91 1.47 8.88 4.54
C SER A 91 0.86 10.05 3.76
N LEU A 92 0.14 10.96 4.45
CA LEU A 92 -0.46 12.13 3.83
C LEU A 92 0.60 13.13 3.38
N VAL A 93 1.57 13.46 4.24
CA VAL A 93 2.67 14.37 3.89
C VAL A 93 3.45 13.81 2.70
N LEU A 94 3.80 12.52 2.73
CA LEU A 94 4.54 11.90 1.64
C LEU A 94 3.73 11.88 0.34
N LEU A 95 2.43 11.58 0.40
CA LEU A 95 1.54 11.62 -0.76
C LEU A 95 1.53 13.01 -1.39
N LEU A 96 1.36 14.07 -0.59
CA LEU A 96 1.32 15.44 -1.09
C LEU A 96 2.66 15.85 -1.72
N LEU A 97 3.79 15.51 -1.08
CA LEU A 97 5.12 15.77 -1.64
C LEU A 97 5.34 15.07 -2.98
N MET A 98 4.92 13.81 -3.09
CA MET A 98 4.98 13.08 -4.36
C MET A 98 4.08 13.70 -5.42
N LEU A 99 2.86 14.10 -5.06
CA LEU A 99 1.94 14.76 -5.99
C LEU A 99 2.46 16.11 -6.49
N GLU A 100 3.13 16.90 -5.64
CA GLU A 100 3.77 18.15 -6.04
C GLU A 100 4.85 17.95 -7.12
N GLU A 101 5.53 16.80 -7.11
CA GLU A 101 6.52 16.44 -8.13
C GLU A 101 5.87 15.85 -9.39
N ILE A 102 4.94 14.91 -9.20
CA ILE A 102 4.38 14.09 -10.29
C ILE A 102 3.38 14.87 -11.13
N VAL A 103 2.54 15.70 -10.51
CA VAL A 103 1.47 16.42 -11.23
C VAL A 103 2.04 17.34 -12.32
N PRO A 104 3.07 18.17 -12.06
CA PRO A 104 3.69 18.97 -13.11
C PRO A 104 4.37 18.13 -14.21
N LEU A 105 5.04 17.02 -13.85
CA LEU A 105 5.61 16.08 -14.83
C LEU A 105 4.54 15.51 -15.75
N TYR A 106 3.43 15.05 -15.17
CA TYR A 106 2.28 14.51 -15.88
C TYR A 106 1.68 15.54 -16.84
N PHE A 107 1.44 16.77 -16.41
CA PHE A 107 0.84 17.79 -17.27
C PHE A 107 1.78 18.27 -18.38
N LYS A 108 3.10 18.24 -18.15
CA LYS A 108 4.08 18.70 -19.13
C LYS A 108 4.39 17.65 -20.21
N HIS A 109 4.55 16.39 -19.80
CA HIS A 109 5.04 15.33 -20.68
C HIS A 109 3.99 14.24 -21.00
N GLY A 110 2.87 14.24 -20.27
CA GLY A 110 1.81 13.25 -20.41
C GLY A 110 2.00 12.03 -19.51
N PHE A 111 0.94 11.20 -19.44
CA PHE A 111 0.90 10.01 -18.59
C PHE A 111 1.98 9.00 -18.95
N TYR A 112 2.06 8.64 -20.24
CA TYR A 112 2.95 7.61 -20.74
C TYR A 112 4.42 7.91 -20.41
N TRP A 113 4.86 9.13 -20.72
CA TRP A 113 6.21 9.58 -20.38
C TRP A 113 6.47 9.49 -18.86
N SER A 114 5.49 9.87 -18.04
CA SER A 114 5.63 9.87 -16.57
C SER A 114 5.75 8.47 -15.96
N ILE A 115 5.27 7.42 -16.63
CA ILE A 115 5.34 6.03 -16.11
C ILE A 115 6.45 5.19 -16.74
N CYS A 116 7.09 5.69 -17.81
CA CYS A 116 8.02 4.90 -18.62
C CYS A 116 9.37 5.59 -18.82
N HIS A 117 9.44 6.91 -18.88
CA HIS A 117 10.69 7.58 -19.20
C HIS A 117 11.68 7.59 -18.00
N PRO A 118 12.99 7.36 -18.20
CA PRO A 118 14.00 7.40 -17.14
C PRO A 118 14.01 8.73 -16.37
N ALA A 119 13.86 9.86 -17.08
CA ALA A 119 13.81 11.17 -16.44
C ALA A 119 12.54 11.43 -15.60
N ALA A 120 11.54 10.54 -15.61
CA ALA A 120 10.44 10.60 -14.64
C ALA A 120 10.90 10.17 -13.23
N PHE A 121 12.02 9.46 -13.13
CA PHE A 121 12.66 9.03 -11.89
C PHE A 121 13.56 10.16 -11.33
N THR A 122 12.95 11.28 -10.94
CA THR A 122 13.71 12.48 -10.52
C THR A 122 14.40 12.28 -9.18
N PRO A 123 15.53 12.98 -8.89
CA PRO A 123 16.23 12.84 -7.62
C PRO A 123 15.34 13.07 -6.38
N ARG A 124 14.44 14.06 -6.41
CA ARG A 124 13.48 14.28 -5.30
C ARG A 124 12.51 13.12 -5.13
N LEU A 125 12.05 12.55 -6.24
CA LEU A 125 11.13 11.42 -6.20
C LEU A 125 11.81 10.15 -5.64
N ILE A 126 13.11 9.95 -5.95
CA ILE A 126 13.94 8.91 -5.33
C ILE A 126 13.98 9.08 -3.82
N SER A 127 14.24 10.29 -3.31
CA SER A 127 14.21 10.56 -1.87
C SER A 127 12.85 10.19 -1.25
N PHE A 128 11.74 10.51 -1.94
CA PHE A 128 10.40 10.16 -1.46
C PHE A 128 10.13 8.65 -1.51
N TYR A 129 10.62 7.93 -2.51
CA TYR A 129 10.54 6.47 -2.55
C TYR A 129 11.33 5.82 -1.42
N MET A 130 12.50 6.37 -1.07
CA MET A 130 13.27 5.93 0.10
C MET A 130 12.49 6.15 1.39
N VAL A 131 11.87 7.32 1.57
CA VAL A 131 11.01 7.59 2.73
C VAL A 131 9.83 6.60 2.78
N ASN A 132 9.17 6.33 1.64
CA ASN A 132 8.11 5.32 1.57
C ASN A 132 8.63 3.92 1.98
N TYR A 133 9.81 3.54 1.49
CA TYR A 133 10.47 2.28 1.84
C TYR A 133 10.72 2.15 3.34
N TYR A 134 11.25 3.20 3.99
CA TYR A 134 11.46 3.20 5.43
C TYR A 134 10.14 3.18 6.22
N ILE A 135 9.09 3.86 5.74
CA ILE A 135 7.76 3.78 6.34
C ILE A 135 7.27 2.33 6.37
N LYS A 136 7.55 1.49 5.35
CA LYS A 136 7.15 0.07 5.37
C LYS A 136 7.76 -0.72 6.52
N TYR A 137 8.95 -0.36 6.99
CA TYR A 137 9.53 -0.96 8.21
C TYR A 137 8.82 -0.48 9.47
N VAL A 138 8.41 0.79 9.52
CA VAL A 138 7.58 1.31 10.62
C VAL A 138 6.22 0.63 10.65
N GLU A 139 5.63 0.35 9.49
CA GLU A 139 4.37 -0.40 9.38
C GLU A 139 4.48 -1.84 9.95
N LEU A 140 5.68 -2.46 9.99
CA LEU A 140 5.85 -3.79 10.61
C LEU A 140 5.49 -3.80 12.11
N ILE A 141 5.56 -2.64 12.77
CA ILE A 141 5.16 -2.48 14.18
C ILE A 141 3.65 -2.75 14.35
N ASP A 142 2.83 -2.60 13.30
CA ASP A 142 1.40 -2.96 13.33
C ASP A 142 1.20 -4.41 13.76
N THR A 143 1.99 -5.32 13.17
CA THR A 143 1.92 -6.75 13.49
C THR A 143 2.34 -7.01 14.93
N VAL A 144 3.34 -6.27 15.43
CA VAL A 144 3.79 -6.38 16.82
C VAL A 144 2.66 -5.97 17.78
N PHE A 145 1.95 -4.87 17.51
CA PHE A 145 0.77 -4.49 18.29
C PHE A 145 -0.32 -5.56 18.27
N LEU A 146 -0.57 -6.20 17.13
CA LEU A 146 -1.54 -7.29 17.03
C LEU A 146 -1.14 -8.49 17.89
N VAL A 147 0.14 -8.88 17.87
CA VAL A 147 0.69 -9.95 18.72
C VAL A 147 0.51 -9.62 20.20
N LEU A 148 0.95 -8.44 20.64
CA LEU A 148 0.89 -8.03 22.06
C LEU A 148 -0.55 -7.87 22.57
N LYS A 149 -1.50 -7.52 21.69
CA LYS A 149 -2.93 -7.42 22.01
C LYS A 149 -3.69 -8.74 21.84
N LYS A 150 -3.00 -9.85 21.51
CA LYS A 150 -3.59 -11.16 21.19
C LYS A 150 -4.69 -11.09 20.13
N LYS A 151 -4.51 -10.24 19.11
CA LYS A 151 -5.42 -10.18 17.97
C LYS A 151 -5.03 -11.24 16.93
N PRO A 152 -6.00 -11.82 16.20
CA PRO A 152 -5.70 -12.87 15.23
C PRO A 152 -4.81 -12.31 14.12
N LEU A 153 -3.65 -12.93 13.93
CA LEU A 153 -2.73 -12.63 12.83
C LEU A 153 -3.22 -13.32 11.57
N GLN A 154 -3.73 -12.53 10.64
CA GLN A 154 -4.13 -13.05 9.34
C GLN A 154 -2.88 -13.25 8.47
N PHE A 155 -2.84 -14.38 7.74
CA PHE A 155 -1.76 -14.65 6.78
C PHE A 155 -1.57 -13.48 5.81
N LEU A 156 -2.67 -12.95 5.26
CA LEU A 156 -2.66 -11.78 4.36
C LEU A 156 -1.88 -10.60 4.95
N HIS A 157 -2.05 -10.30 6.24
CA HIS A 157 -1.39 -9.17 6.88
C HIS A 157 0.12 -9.39 7.01
N VAL A 158 0.54 -10.52 7.57
CA VAL A 158 1.98 -10.82 7.78
C VAL A 158 2.70 -10.95 6.43
N PHE A 159 2.08 -11.63 5.46
CA PHE A 159 2.62 -11.77 4.12
C PHE A 159 2.75 -10.42 3.40
N HIS A 160 1.70 -9.60 3.43
CA HIS A 160 1.72 -8.27 2.83
C HIS A 160 2.80 -7.37 3.44
N HIS A 161 2.87 -7.25 4.77
CA HIS A 161 3.86 -6.38 5.40
C HIS A 161 5.31 -6.81 5.11
N ALA A 162 5.59 -8.12 5.17
CA ALA A 162 6.92 -8.63 4.83
C ALA A 162 7.26 -8.41 3.35
N ALA A 163 6.35 -8.80 2.44
CA ALA A 163 6.63 -8.77 1.02
C ALA A 163 6.59 -7.35 0.43
N THR A 164 5.81 -6.42 0.99
CA THR A 164 5.79 -5.02 0.52
C THR A 164 7.10 -4.29 0.84
N ALA A 165 7.75 -4.60 1.97
CA ALA A 165 9.10 -4.07 2.24
C ALA A 165 10.13 -4.58 1.22
N VAL A 166 10.07 -5.87 0.86
CA VAL A 166 10.92 -6.44 -0.21
C VAL A 166 10.58 -5.82 -1.57
N LEU A 167 9.30 -5.58 -1.87
CA LEU A 167 8.86 -4.91 -3.09
C LEU A 167 9.51 -3.54 -3.22
N CYS A 168 9.36 -2.67 -2.23
CA CYS A 168 9.95 -1.34 -2.26
C CYS A 168 11.47 -1.37 -2.48
N TYR A 169 12.20 -2.30 -1.85
CA TYR A 169 13.62 -2.51 -2.12
C TYR A 169 13.89 -2.87 -3.59
N THR A 170 13.21 -3.89 -4.12
CA THR A 170 13.42 -4.33 -5.51
C THR A 170 13.06 -3.26 -6.54
N GLN A 171 12.07 -2.39 -6.26
CA GLN A 171 11.68 -1.32 -7.16
C GLN A 171 12.64 -0.13 -7.13
N LEU A 172 13.24 0.16 -5.96
CA LEU A 172 14.30 1.16 -5.83
C LEU A 172 15.56 0.72 -6.58
N GLU A 173 16.02 -0.51 -6.33
CA GLU A 173 17.17 -1.11 -7.04
C GLU A 173 16.92 -1.26 -8.54
N GLY A 174 15.67 -1.58 -8.91
CA GLY A 174 15.28 -1.78 -10.29
C GLY A 174 14.99 -0.49 -11.06
N GLU A 175 15.09 0.69 -10.45
CA GLU A 175 14.80 2.00 -11.05
C GLU A 175 13.50 2.03 -11.88
N THR A 176 12.44 1.39 -11.38
CA THR A 176 11.17 1.27 -12.11
C THR A 176 10.39 2.58 -12.03
N SER A 177 10.28 3.32 -13.14
CA SER A 177 9.62 4.64 -13.15
C SER A 177 8.12 4.56 -12.85
N VAL A 178 7.45 3.47 -13.22
CA VAL A 178 6.02 3.23 -12.95
C VAL A 178 5.67 3.19 -11.45
N GLN A 179 6.66 3.00 -10.56
CA GLN A 179 6.41 2.75 -9.14
C GLN A 179 5.67 3.89 -8.41
N TRP A 180 5.76 5.15 -8.88
CA TRP A 180 5.01 6.24 -8.24
C TRP A 180 3.50 6.00 -8.27
N VAL A 181 2.97 5.35 -9.31
CA VAL A 181 1.53 5.09 -9.42
C VAL A 181 1.08 4.20 -8.26
N VAL A 182 1.79 3.08 -8.09
CA VAL A 182 1.51 2.10 -7.03
C VAL A 182 1.69 2.73 -5.65
N ILE A 183 2.76 3.51 -5.46
CA ILE A 183 3.05 4.16 -4.17
C ILE A 183 1.99 5.21 -3.83
N THR A 184 1.63 6.11 -4.76
CA THR A 184 0.65 7.17 -4.49
C THR A 184 -0.75 6.61 -4.23
N LEU A 185 -1.17 5.57 -4.96
CA LEU A 185 -2.42 4.87 -4.69
C LEU A 185 -2.38 4.16 -3.34
N ASN A 186 -1.27 3.47 -3.01
CA ASN A 186 -1.09 2.85 -1.70
C ASN A 186 -1.13 3.87 -0.54
N LEU A 187 -0.42 4.99 -0.67
CA LEU A 187 -0.41 6.07 0.33
C LEU A 187 -1.81 6.65 0.53
N THR A 188 -2.57 6.86 -0.56
CA THR A 188 -3.97 7.32 -0.48
C THR A 188 -4.82 6.37 0.36
N VAL A 189 -4.71 5.07 0.10
CA VAL A 189 -5.41 4.03 0.88
C VAL A 189 -4.92 3.99 2.32
N HIS A 190 -3.61 4.13 2.55
CA HIS A 190 -2.99 4.10 3.88
C HIS A 190 -3.42 5.29 4.75
N VAL A 191 -3.55 6.50 4.19
CA VAL A 191 -4.11 7.66 4.90
C VAL A 191 -5.50 7.31 5.46
N ILE A 192 -6.38 6.78 4.61
CA ILE A 192 -7.76 6.47 5.02
C ILE A 192 -7.78 5.28 6.00
N MET A 193 -6.96 4.26 5.76
CA MET A 193 -6.90 3.05 6.59
C MET A 193 -6.34 3.34 7.99
N TYR A 194 -5.23 4.07 8.10
CA TYR A 194 -4.62 4.39 9.39
C TYR A 194 -5.47 5.38 10.18
N TYR A 195 -6.11 6.35 9.52
CA TYR A 195 -7.12 7.18 10.16
C TYR A 195 -8.28 6.35 10.72
N TYR A 196 -8.78 5.37 9.96
CA TYR A 196 -9.80 4.43 10.43
C TYR A 196 -9.35 3.67 11.69
N TYR A 197 -8.11 3.18 11.74
CA TYR A 197 -7.58 2.48 12.90
C TYR A 197 -7.35 3.39 14.11
N TYR A 198 -6.86 4.60 13.90
CA TYR A 198 -6.76 5.62 14.94
C TYR A 198 -8.13 5.93 15.57
N ALA A 199 -9.13 6.22 14.73
CA ALA A 199 -10.48 6.57 15.18
C ALA A 199 -11.17 5.40 15.89
N THR A 200 -11.07 4.18 15.35
CA THR A 200 -11.66 3.00 15.98
C THR A 200 -10.97 2.60 17.29
N ALA A 201 -9.66 2.84 17.42
CA ALA A 201 -8.95 2.68 18.68
C ALA A 201 -9.41 3.69 19.75
N GLY A 202 -9.87 4.88 19.33
CA GLY A 202 -10.53 5.88 20.18
C GLY A 202 -11.99 5.57 20.52
N GLY A 203 -12.52 4.42 20.10
CA GLY A 203 -13.89 4.01 20.38
C GLY A 203 -14.93 4.43 19.33
N ALA A 204 -14.52 5.07 18.23
CA ALA A 204 -15.44 5.42 17.16
C ALA A 204 -16.00 4.17 16.47
N LYS A 205 -17.33 4.12 16.30
CA LYS A 205 -18.02 3.07 15.55
C LYS A 205 -18.21 3.52 14.11
N ILE A 206 -17.36 3.03 13.21
CA ILE A 206 -17.37 3.45 11.80
C ILE A 206 -18.09 2.42 10.92
N TRP A 207 -19.19 2.85 10.29
CA TRP A 207 -20.03 2.04 9.39
C TRP A 207 -19.38 1.70 8.03
N TRP A 208 -18.43 2.51 7.56
CA TRP A 208 -17.88 2.40 6.21
C TRP A 208 -16.68 1.46 6.08
N LYS A 209 -16.42 0.59 7.07
CA LYS A 209 -15.33 -0.41 7.03
C LYS A 209 -15.31 -1.23 5.73
N LYS A 210 -16.48 -1.59 5.21
CA LYS A 210 -16.60 -2.35 3.96
C LYS A 210 -16.05 -1.58 2.75
N TYR A 211 -16.31 -0.28 2.68
CA TYR A 211 -15.83 0.58 1.60
C TYR A 211 -14.30 0.71 1.62
N LEU A 212 -13.68 0.66 2.79
CA LEU A 212 -12.21 0.64 2.92
C LEU A 212 -11.61 -0.60 2.24
N THR A 213 -12.18 -1.79 2.47
CA THR A 213 -11.71 -3.01 1.78
C THR A 213 -12.00 -2.98 0.28
N THR A 214 -13.12 -2.38 -0.14
CA THR A 214 -13.39 -2.18 -1.57
C THR A 214 -12.35 -1.24 -2.19
N LEU A 215 -11.99 -0.14 -1.51
CA LEU A 215 -10.97 0.80 -1.97
C LEU A 215 -9.60 0.12 -2.14
N GLN A 216 -9.19 -0.73 -1.20
CA GLN A 216 -7.97 -1.54 -1.31
C GLN A 216 -7.99 -2.46 -2.54
N ILE A 217 -9.12 -3.12 -2.81
CA ILE A 217 -9.25 -3.97 -4.01
C ILE A 217 -9.18 -3.14 -5.29
N THR A 218 -9.87 -1.99 -5.33
CA THR A 218 -9.85 -1.08 -6.48
C THR A 218 -8.43 -0.57 -6.75
N GLN A 219 -7.67 -0.22 -5.71
CA GLN A 219 -6.26 0.16 -5.82
C GLN A 219 -5.46 -0.94 -6.52
N PHE A 220 -5.50 -2.19 -6.05
CA PHE A 220 -4.75 -3.28 -6.69
C PHE A 220 -5.17 -3.56 -8.14
N VAL A 221 -6.44 -3.37 -8.49
CA VAL A 221 -6.90 -3.51 -9.89
C VAL A 221 -6.28 -2.44 -10.79
N ILE A 222 -6.24 -1.19 -10.33
CA ILE A 222 -5.63 -0.08 -11.07
C ILE A 222 -4.11 -0.29 -11.18
N ASP A 223 -3.45 -0.67 -10.08
CA ASP A 223 -2.02 -0.95 -10.06
C ASP A 223 -1.65 -2.03 -11.06
N LEU A 224 -2.36 -3.16 -11.07
CA LEU A 224 -2.09 -4.25 -12.00
C LEU A 224 -2.28 -3.85 -13.46
N PHE A 225 -3.33 -3.08 -13.76
CA PHE A 225 -3.54 -2.60 -15.13
C PHE A 225 -2.36 -1.78 -15.62
N ILE A 226 -1.88 -0.84 -14.81
CA ILE A 226 -0.81 0.09 -15.18
C ILE A 226 0.56 -0.61 -15.18
N VAL A 227 0.85 -1.43 -14.17
CA VAL A 227 2.12 -2.15 -14.07
C VAL A 227 2.24 -3.22 -15.16
N TYR A 228 1.15 -3.90 -15.52
CA TYR A 228 1.18 -4.83 -16.66
C TYR A 228 1.39 -4.10 -17.98
N PHE A 229 0.71 -2.97 -18.19
CA PHE A 229 0.95 -2.15 -19.37
C PHE A 229 2.44 -1.71 -19.46
N ALA A 230 2.98 -1.12 -18.40
CA ALA A 230 4.40 -0.71 -18.36
C ALA A 230 5.36 -1.89 -18.55
N SER A 231 5.06 -3.05 -17.95
CA SER A 231 5.86 -4.26 -18.10
C SER A 231 5.82 -4.81 -19.52
N THR A 232 4.66 -4.80 -20.19
CA THR A 232 4.57 -5.22 -21.59
C THR A 232 5.37 -4.32 -22.51
N CYS A 233 5.40 -3.02 -22.26
CA CYS A 233 6.26 -2.08 -22.98
C CYS A 233 7.74 -2.36 -22.72
N LEU A 234 8.14 -2.61 -21.46
CA LEU A 234 9.51 -3.00 -21.09
C LEU A 234 9.96 -4.29 -21.82
N PHE A 235 9.15 -5.35 -21.83
CA PHE A 235 9.49 -6.63 -22.48
C PHE A 235 9.39 -6.60 -24.01
N SER A 236 8.76 -5.57 -24.59
CA SER A 236 8.67 -5.40 -26.05
C SER A 236 9.94 -4.79 -26.66
N HIS A 237 10.85 -4.27 -25.82
CA HIS A 237 12.15 -3.68 -26.21
C HIS A 237 12.95 -4.52 -27.24
N PRO A 238 13.18 -5.84 -27.06
CA PRO A 238 13.93 -6.64 -28.05
C PRO A 238 13.22 -6.81 -29.40
N TYR A 239 11.89 -6.69 -29.45
CA TYR A 239 11.11 -6.81 -30.69
C TYR A 239 10.94 -5.46 -31.42
N ASN A 240 10.89 -4.35 -30.66
CA ASN A 240 10.79 -2.99 -31.20
C ASN A 240 12.08 -2.52 -31.87
N HIS A 241 13.26 -2.96 -31.43
CA HIS A 241 14.52 -2.65 -32.13
C HIS A 241 14.60 -3.27 -33.54
N PHE A 242 13.91 -4.39 -33.80
CA PHE A 242 13.78 -4.98 -35.14
C PHE A 242 12.78 -4.20 -36.01
N ALA A 243 11.65 -3.77 -35.45
CA ALA A 243 10.65 -2.96 -36.13
C ALA A 243 11.15 -1.53 -36.48
N TYR A 244 12.00 -0.96 -35.62
CA TYR A 244 12.72 0.31 -35.82
C TYR A 244 13.51 0.36 -37.13
N LYS A 245 14.06 -0.79 -37.58
CA LYS A 245 14.88 -0.87 -38.79
C LYS A 245 14.08 -1.02 -40.09
N TYR A 246 12.80 -1.44 -40.03
CA TYR A 246 12.07 -1.89 -41.23
C TYR A 246 10.61 -1.43 -41.36
N THR A 247 10.02 -0.69 -40.40
CA THR A 247 8.62 -0.22 -40.55
C THR A 247 8.39 1.21 -40.05
N PRO A 248 7.55 2.03 -40.73
CA PRO A 248 7.23 3.41 -40.35
C PRO A 248 6.03 3.51 -39.37
N LEU A 249 5.84 2.53 -38.48
CA LEU A 249 4.75 2.55 -37.50
C LEU A 249 5.17 3.36 -36.26
N PRO A 250 4.26 4.09 -35.59
CA PRO A 250 4.57 4.82 -34.37
C PRO A 250 4.97 3.84 -33.26
N VAL A 251 6.26 3.83 -32.94
CA VAL A 251 6.84 3.00 -31.88
C VAL A 251 6.58 3.69 -30.54
N VAL A 252 6.03 2.94 -29.60
CA VAL A 252 5.89 3.35 -28.20
C VAL A 252 7.29 3.28 -27.60
N ASP A 253 7.81 4.36 -27.01
CA ASP A 253 9.15 4.40 -26.40
C ASP A 253 9.33 3.27 -25.36
N ASP A 254 10.57 3.00 -24.96
CA ASP A 254 10.83 1.92 -24.01
C ASP A 254 10.59 2.39 -22.56
N CYS A 255 9.89 1.58 -21.76
CA CYS A 255 9.74 1.86 -20.33
C CYS A 255 11.01 1.49 -19.56
N THR A 256 11.43 2.33 -18.63
CA THR A 256 12.62 2.09 -17.81
C THR A 256 12.34 1.15 -16.64
N GLY A 257 13.35 0.34 -16.31
CA GLY A 257 13.39 -0.47 -15.11
C GLY A 257 13.94 -1.86 -15.36
N SER A 258 14.38 -2.54 -14.29
CA SER A 258 14.88 -3.91 -14.41
C SER A 258 13.75 -4.91 -14.63
N GLU A 259 13.98 -5.85 -15.55
CA GLU A 259 13.04 -6.94 -15.85
C GLU A 259 12.67 -7.75 -14.60
N GLY A 260 13.66 -8.03 -13.75
CA GLY A 260 13.47 -8.76 -12.50
C GLY A 260 12.54 -8.03 -11.52
N ALA A 261 12.74 -6.72 -11.35
CA ALA A 261 11.86 -5.91 -10.50
C ALA A 261 10.43 -5.84 -11.06
N ALA A 262 10.28 -5.72 -12.38
CA ALA A 262 8.98 -5.71 -13.03
C ALA A 262 8.22 -7.05 -12.83
N LEU A 263 8.87 -8.19 -13.08
CA LEU A 263 8.28 -9.52 -12.86
C LEU A 263 7.91 -9.75 -11.40
N PHE A 264 8.79 -9.35 -10.48
CA PHE A 264 8.53 -9.48 -9.04
C PHE A 264 7.33 -8.62 -8.61
N GLY A 265 7.26 -7.37 -9.07
CA GLY A 265 6.14 -6.47 -8.81
C GLY A 265 4.82 -6.99 -9.36
N CYS A 266 4.83 -7.46 -10.61
CA CYS A 266 3.68 -8.10 -11.27
C CYS A 266 3.15 -9.29 -10.47
N GLY A 267 4.03 -10.24 -10.13
CA GLY A 267 3.68 -11.44 -9.39
C GLY A 267 3.13 -11.12 -8.00
N LEU A 268 3.77 -10.19 -7.28
CA LEU A 268 3.38 -9.86 -5.93
C LEU A 268 2.04 -9.10 -5.88
N LEU A 269 1.83 -8.09 -6.72
CA LEU A 269 0.55 -7.36 -6.80
C LEU A 269 -0.60 -8.30 -7.18
N THR A 270 -0.36 -9.27 -8.05
CA THR A 270 -1.36 -10.29 -8.43
C THR A 270 -1.74 -11.15 -7.24
N SER A 271 -0.73 -11.57 -6.45
CA SER A 271 -0.98 -12.32 -5.23
C SER A 271 -1.79 -11.52 -4.21
N TYR A 272 -1.54 -10.21 -4.09
CA TYR A 272 -2.29 -9.33 -3.20
C TYR A 272 -3.75 -9.20 -3.62
N LEU A 273 -4.02 -8.92 -4.90
CA LEU A 273 -5.39 -8.84 -5.39
C LEU A 273 -6.17 -10.12 -5.07
N PHE A 274 -5.57 -11.29 -5.32
CA PHE A 274 -6.18 -12.58 -4.99
C PHE A 274 -6.49 -12.70 -3.49
N LEU A 275 -5.52 -12.42 -2.62
CA LEU A 275 -5.67 -12.54 -1.17
C LEU A 275 -6.71 -11.54 -0.61
N PHE A 276 -6.78 -10.32 -1.13
CA PHE A 276 -7.77 -9.33 -0.72
C PHE A 276 -9.19 -9.71 -1.18
N ILE A 277 -9.35 -10.24 -2.40
CA ILE A 277 -10.63 -10.79 -2.86
C ILE A 277 -11.07 -11.97 -1.97
N ALA A 278 -10.14 -12.88 -1.66
CA ALA A 278 -10.40 -14.01 -0.78
C ALA A 278 -10.83 -13.54 0.63
N PHE A 279 -10.12 -12.57 1.20
CA PHE A 279 -10.46 -11.94 2.48
C PHE A 279 -11.84 -11.28 2.46
N TYR A 280 -12.16 -10.52 1.40
CA TYR A 280 -13.45 -9.84 1.26
C TYR A 280 -14.60 -10.85 1.20
N ARG A 281 -14.44 -11.93 0.41
CA ARG A 281 -15.43 -13.03 0.33
C ARG A 281 -15.62 -13.71 1.68
N ALA A 282 -14.53 -14.02 2.38
CA ALA A 282 -14.56 -14.67 3.68
C ALA A 282 -15.25 -13.80 4.76
N THR A 283 -14.99 -12.49 4.74
CA THR A 283 -15.47 -11.56 5.76
C THR A 283 -16.91 -11.09 5.52
N TYR A 284 -17.23 -10.68 4.29
CA TYR A 284 -18.50 -9.99 4.00
C TYR A 284 -19.55 -10.90 3.36
N LYS A 285 -19.16 -11.82 2.46
CA LYS A 285 -20.14 -12.70 1.79
C LYS A 285 -20.62 -13.81 2.73
N LYS A 286 -19.73 -14.36 3.56
CA LYS A 286 -20.10 -15.39 4.56
C LYS A 286 -20.96 -14.83 5.70
N THR A 287 -20.68 -13.61 6.15
CA THR A 287 -21.47 -12.91 7.18
C THR A 287 -22.83 -12.46 6.66
N GLY A 288 -22.90 -11.97 5.41
CA GLY A 288 -24.16 -11.64 4.74
C GLY A 288 -25.09 -12.84 4.57
N ASN A 289 -24.54 -14.01 4.21
CA ASN A 289 -25.32 -15.25 4.12
C ASN A 289 -25.80 -15.74 5.48
N LYS A 290 -25.00 -15.61 6.55
CA LYS A 290 -25.44 -15.93 7.93
C LYS A 290 -26.52 -14.97 8.43
N ALA A 291 -26.38 -13.66 8.18
CA ALA A 291 -27.40 -12.67 8.53
C ALA A 291 -28.71 -12.90 7.75
N LYS A 292 -28.62 -13.24 6.46
CA LYS A 292 -29.77 -13.56 5.61
C LYS A 292 -30.43 -14.89 6.01
N ALA A 293 -29.64 -15.91 6.38
CA ALA A 293 -30.17 -17.17 6.90
C ALA A 293 -30.84 -16.98 8.28
N ALA A 294 -30.27 -16.14 9.14
CA ALA A 294 -30.87 -15.79 10.43
C ALA A 294 -32.18 -15.02 10.26
N SER A 295 -32.27 -14.07 9.32
CA SER A 295 -33.51 -13.34 9.04
C SER A 295 -34.61 -14.21 8.40
N VAL A 296 -34.23 -15.20 7.59
CA VAL A 296 -35.17 -16.18 7.03
C VAL A 296 -35.65 -17.16 8.12
N GLY A 297 -34.77 -17.55 9.04
CA GLY A 297 -35.12 -18.41 10.19
C GLY A 297 -36.06 -17.75 11.21
N THR A 298 -35.92 -16.44 11.47
CA THR A 298 -36.88 -15.70 12.30
C THR A 298 -38.22 -15.45 11.60
N GLY A 299 -38.25 -15.35 10.26
CA GLY A 299 -39.49 -15.25 9.48
C GLY A 299 -40.38 -16.51 9.56
N LEU A 300 -39.77 -17.69 9.58
CA LEU A 300 -40.48 -18.97 9.72
C LEU A 300 -41.01 -19.20 11.15
N ASN A 301 -40.25 -18.80 12.19
CA ASN A 301 -40.69 -18.92 13.58
C ASN A 301 -41.76 -17.89 13.98
N GLY A 302 -41.77 -16.70 13.35
CA GLY A 302 -42.82 -15.69 13.56
C GLY A 302 -44.18 -16.12 13.02
N HIS A 303 -44.23 -16.83 11.88
CA HIS A 303 -45.48 -17.36 11.34
C HIS A 303 -46.03 -18.54 12.14
N ALA A 304 -45.18 -19.42 12.67
CA ALA A 304 -45.62 -20.55 13.50
C ALA A 304 -46.22 -20.12 14.85
N GLN A 305 -45.77 -19.00 15.44
CA GLN A 305 -46.36 -18.44 16.67
C GLN A 305 -47.68 -17.70 16.40
N ALA A 306 -47.85 -17.08 15.23
CA ALA A 306 -49.10 -16.42 14.84
C ALA A 306 -50.23 -17.44 14.56
N VAL A 307 -49.90 -18.59 13.94
CA VAL A 307 -50.90 -19.65 13.66
C VAL A 307 -51.38 -20.35 14.94
N LYS A 308 -50.51 -20.54 15.95
CA LYS A 308 -50.95 -21.10 17.25
C LYS A 308 -51.87 -20.14 18.03
N ARG A 309 -51.62 -18.82 17.99
CA ARG A 309 -52.50 -17.83 18.64
C ARG A 309 -53.85 -17.62 17.93
N GLY A 310 -53.92 -17.89 16.62
CA GLY A 310 -55.19 -17.85 15.86
C GLY A 310 -56.12 -19.03 16.15
N SER A 311 -55.57 -20.22 16.41
CA SER A 311 -56.36 -21.42 16.69
C SER A 311 -56.92 -21.51 18.11
N GLU A 312 -56.32 -20.83 19.10
CA GLU A 312 -56.83 -20.79 20.48
C GLU A 312 -58.00 -19.81 20.67
N LYS A 313 -58.13 -18.79 19.81
CA LYS A 313 -59.23 -17.81 19.88
C LYS A 313 -60.54 -18.25 19.22
N SER A 314 -60.58 -19.42 18.57
CA SER A 314 -61.80 -19.94 17.94
C SER A 314 -62.52 -21.02 18.78
N LYS A 315 -62.08 -21.28 20.02
CA LYS A 315 -62.70 -22.28 20.92
C LYS A 315 -63.27 -21.71 22.22
N VAL A 316 -63.32 -20.39 22.36
CA VAL A 316 -64.02 -19.73 23.48
C VAL A 316 -64.72 -18.49 22.93
N GLY A 317 -66.06 -18.58 22.80
CA GLY A 317 -66.93 -17.50 22.33
C GLY A 317 -67.85 -17.96 21.23
#